data_AF-A0A2V7Q4J6-F1
#
_entry.id   AF-A0A2V7Q4J6-F1
#
_cell.length_a   1.000
_cell.length_b   1.000
_cell.length_c   1.000
_cell.angle_alpha   90.00
_cell.angle_beta   90.00
_cell.angle_gamma   90.00
#
_symmetry.space_group_name_H-M   'P 1'
#
loop_
_entity.id
_entity.type
_entity.pdbx_description
1 polymer ?
#
loop_
_entity_poly.entity_id
_entity_poly.type
_entity_poly.pdbx_seq_one_letter_code
_entity_poly.pdbx_strand_id
1 'polypeptide(L)'
;MTVPATSRQTRTFEDRADALAHFFLRAGEAPRLLAYDDAVGCPLDQGLAAIEWTGAVGILAQDDLIHAARLGADAAAAVVERKDADQRVFIYFGPRMDAPPADPYEGTLLYDEPGVRAYIFAQRVHAIAHFLRATHGLGAVISMLGRRAPELRHIRRWLQAVFAEPAGETTSTQMLAGWFATSGTGVLFLPRQPDQPYTYCEIGVDI
;
A
#
# COMPACT_ATOMS: atom_id res chain seq x y z
N MET A 1 0.33 -2.21 28.00
CA MET A 1 1.26 -3.14 27.33
C MET A 1 2.46 -2.34 26.89
N THR A 2 3.67 -2.74 27.29
CA THR A 2 4.92 -2.14 26.83
C THR A 2 5.12 -2.45 25.35
N VAL A 3 5.36 -1.43 24.52
CA VAL A 3 5.69 -1.60 23.10
C VAL A 3 7.03 -2.36 23.04
N PRO A 4 7.14 -3.46 22.27
CA PRO A 4 8.42 -4.15 22.11
C PRO A 4 9.48 -3.16 21.62
N ALA A 5 10.72 -3.31 22.10
CA ALA A 5 11.83 -2.57 21.54
C ALA A 5 11.93 -2.88 20.04
N THR A 6 12.18 -1.85 19.23
CA THR A 6 12.31 -1.97 17.78
C THR A 6 13.65 -1.40 17.35
N SER A 7 14.34 -2.12 16.46
CA SER A 7 15.52 -1.63 15.78
C SER A 7 15.15 -1.00 14.44
N ARG A 8 15.96 -0.02 14.02
CA ARG A 8 15.85 0.68 12.75
C ARG A 8 17.19 0.62 12.02
N GLN A 9 17.16 0.27 10.75
CA GLN A 9 18.32 0.26 9.87
C GLN A 9 18.00 1.05 8.59
N THR A 10 18.96 1.87 8.15
CA THR A 10 18.86 2.61 6.89
C THR A 10 20.04 2.28 6.00
N ARG A 11 19.78 2.08 4.71
CA ARG A 11 20.80 1.85 3.68
C ARG A 11 20.50 2.69 2.45
N THR A 12 21.54 3.14 1.77
CA THR A 12 21.43 3.93 0.54
C THR A 12 22.03 3.16 -0.64
N PHE A 13 21.49 3.38 -1.83
CA PHE A 13 21.92 2.73 -3.07
C PHE A 13 21.93 3.75 -4.20
N GLU A 14 23.03 3.82 -4.95
CA GLU A 14 23.12 4.68 -6.14
C GLU A 14 22.34 4.08 -7.33
N ASP A 15 22.33 2.75 -7.43
CA ASP A 15 21.66 2.02 -8.50
C ASP A 15 20.33 1.40 -8.06
N ARG A 16 19.36 1.46 -8.97
CA ARG A 16 18.00 0.94 -8.75
C ARG A 16 17.98 -0.59 -8.62
N ALA A 17 18.75 -1.29 -9.44
CA ALA A 17 18.74 -2.75 -9.44
C ALA A 17 19.33 -3.29 -8.13
N ASP A 18 20.40 -2.69 -7.63
CA ASP A 18 20.97 -3.04 -6.32
C ASP A 18 19.99 -2.79 -5.17
N ALA A 19 19.27 -1.66 -5.21
CA ALA A 19 18.27 -1.32 -4.21
C ALA A 19 17.11 -2.33 -4.20
N LEU A 20 16.59 -2.71 -5.37
CA LEU A 20 15.53 -3.70 -5.52
C LEU A 20 16.01 -5.11 -5.15
N ALA A 21 17.22 -5.49 -5.54
CA ALA A 21 17.81 -6.77 -5.17
C ALA A 21 17.94 -6.89 -3.65
N HIS A 22 18.41 -5.84 -2.98
CA HIS A 22 18.44 -5.78 -1.52
C HIS A 22 17.04 -5.90 -0.93
N PHE A 23 16.07 -5.13 -1.44
CA PHE A 23 14.68 -5.19 -0.98
C PHE A 23 14.11 -6.60 -1.07
N PHE A 24 14.23 -7.28 -2.21
CA PHE A 24 13.67 -8.62 -2.39
C PHE A 24 14.36 -9.66 -1.51
N LEU A 25 15.67 -9.52 -1.30
CA LEU A 25 16.42 -10.37 -0.37
C LEU A 25 15.92 -10.22 1.06
N ARG A 26 15.71 -8.98 1.54
CA ARG A 26 15.20 -8.70 2.89
C ARG A 26 13.74 -9.09 3.06
N ALA A 27 12.91 -8.85 2.05
CA ALA A 27 11.49 -9.19 2.07
C ALA A 27 11.27 -10.71 2.18
N GLY A 28 12.14 -11.53 1.58
CA GLY A 28 11.97 -12.99 1.59
C GLY A 28 10.60 -13.40 1.06
N GLU A 29 9.77 -14.02 1.90
CA GLU A 29 8.39 -14.42 1.59
C GLU A 29 7.31 -13.46 2.15
N ALA A 30 7.73 -12.34 2.75
CA ALA A 30 6.81 -11.39 3.37
C ALA A 30 5.79 -10.82 2.37
N PRO A 31 4.56 -10.48 2.84
CA PRO A 31 3.60 -9.73 2.05
C PRO A 31 4.20 -8.39 1.63
N ARG A 32 4.00 -8.00 0.37
CA ARG A 32 4.66 -6.81 -0.19
C ARG A 32 3.76 -6.03 -1.14
N LEU A 33 4.01 -4.74 -1.21
CA LEU A 33 3.45 -3.78 -2.15
C LEU A 33 4.59 -3.26 -3.03
N LEU A 34 4.36 -3.20 -4.33
CA LEU A 34 5.29 -2.63 -5.30
C LEU A 34 4.60 -1.49 -6.01
N ALA A 35 5.31 -0.39 -6.27
CA ALA A 35 4.81 0.66 -7.13
C ALA A 35 4.52 0.09 -8.52
N TYR A 36 3.34 0.43 -9.07
CA TYR A 36 2.97 0.07 -10.43
C TYR A 36 3.76 0.88 -11.46
N ASP A 37 3.93 2.17 -11.17
CA ASP A 37 4.86 3.06 -11.87
C ASP A 37 6.07 3.33 -10.97
N ASP A 38 7.20 2.74 -11.32
CA ASP A 38 8.44 2.81 -10.55
C ASP A 38 9.19 4.14 -10.71
N ALA A 39 8.76 5.04 -11.60
CA ALA A 39 9.29 6.39 -11.72
C ALA A 39 8.60 7.38 -10.77
N VAL A 40 7.36 7.09 -10.36
CA VAL A 40 6.56 7.98 -9.50
C VAL A 40 6.53 7.51 -8.05
N GLY A 41 6.34 6.21 -7.81
CA GLY A 41 6.20 5.67 -6.45
C GLY A 41 4.89 6.08 -5.77
N CYS A 42 4.68 5.68 -4.52
CA CYS A 42 3.48 5.99 -3.74
C CYS A 42 3.78 6.91 -2.55
N PRO A 43 3.05 8.03 -2.36
CA PRO A 43 3.29 8.97 -1.26
C PRO A 43 2.80 8.37 0.08
N LEU A 44 3.70 7.74 0.83
CA LEU A 44 3.34 6.98 2.04
C LEU A 44 2.93 7.82 3.24
N ASP A 45 3.40 9.06 3.33
CA ASP A 45 3.00 10.02 4.36
C ASP A 45 1.50 10.33 4.25
N GLN A 46 1.04 10.59 3.03
CA GLN A 46 -0.39 10.71 2.72
C GLN A 46 -1.09 9.35 2.88
N GLY A 47 -0.39 8.27 2.52
CA GLY A 47 -0.74 6.86 2.76
C GLY A 47 -1.26 6.60 4.16
N LEU A 48 -0.43 6.93 5.13
CA LEU A 48 -0.71 6.70 6.53
C LEU A 48 -1.94 7.51 6.99
N ALA A 49 -2.01 8.79 6.65
CA ALA A 49 -3.15 9.63 7.01
C ALA A 49 -4.47 9.10 6.44
N ALA A 50 -4.47 8.63 5.19
CA ALA A 50 -5.65 8.03 4.56
C ALA A 50 -6.08 6.72 5.24
N ILE A 51 -5.13 5.87 5.61
CA ILE A 51 -5.41 4.62 6.35
C ILE A 51 -6.01 4.92 7.74
N GLU A 52 -5.46 5.90 8.45
CA GLU A 52 -5.96 6.30 9.77
C GLU A 52 -7.38 6.85 9.70
N TRP A 53 -7.64 7.76 8.75
CA TRP A 53 -8.98 8.32 8.56
C TRP A 53 -10.00 7.26 8.15
N THR A 54 -9.71 6.46 7.12
CA THR A 54 -10.63 5.41 6.63
C THR A 54 -10.91 4.33 7.68
N GLY A 55 -9.93 4.02 8.55
CA GLY A 55 -10.15 3.14 9.70
C GLY A 55 -11.05 3.76 10.76
N ALA A 56 -10.88 5.06 11.04
CA ALA A 56 -11.69 5.78 12.03
C ALA A 56 -13.17 5.90 11.61
N VAL A 57 -13.45 6.07 10.32
CA VAL A 57 -14.82 6.15 9.77
C VAL A 57 -15.41 4.78 9.41
N GLY A 58 -14.69 3.68 9.65
CA GLY A 58 -15.18 2.32 9.45
C GLY A 58 -15.24 1.83 7.99
N ILE A 59 -14.58 2.53 7.06
CA ILE A 59 -14.49 2.13 5.65
C ILE A 59 -13.56 0.92 5.52
N LEU A 60 -12.35 1.04 6.07
CA LEU A 60 -11.35 -0.03 6.06
C LEU A 60 -11.29 -0.73 7.42
N ALA A 61 -11.24 -2.06 7.40
CA ALA A 61 -11.09 -2.88 8.59
C ALA A 61 -9.61 -3.24 8.81
N GLN A 62 -9.20 -3.41 10.07
CA GLN A 62 -7.80 -3.71 10.40
C GLN A 62 -7.30 -5.04 9.82
N ASP A 63 -8.20 -5.99 9.62
CA ASP A 63 -7.91 -7.31 9.07
C ASP A 63 -8.01 -7.38 7.53
N ASP A 64 -8.35 -6.27 6.87
CA ASP A 64 -8.37 -6.20 5.42
C ASP A 64 -6.96 -6.44 4.84
N LEU A 65 -6.87 -7.21 3.76
CA LEU A 65 -5.63 -7.36 3.00
C LEU A 65 -5.60 -6.35 1.86
N ILE A 66 -4.57 -5.51 1.81
CA ILE A 66 -4.44 -4.47 0.77
C ILE A 66 -3.83 -5.06 -0.50
N HIS A 67 -4.65 -5.18 -1.54
CA HIS A 67 -4.22 -5.69 -2.84
C HIS A 67 -3.76 -4.59 -3.79
N ALA A 68 -4.33 -3.39 -3.68
CA ALA A 68 -3.84 -2.20 -4.36
C ALA A 68 -4.25 -0.94 -3.60
N ALA A 69 -3.47 0.12 -3.74
CA ALA A 69 -3.81 1.44 -3.23
C ALA A 69 -3.19 2.53 -4.09
N ARG A 70 -3.86 3.67 -4.19
CA ARG A 70 -3.34 4.90 -4.79
C ARG A 70 -3.83 6.08 -3.99
N LEU A 71 -2.94 7.05 -3.79
CA LEU A 71 -3.29 8.38 -3.34
C LEU A 71 -2.81 9.39 -4.39
N GLY A 72 -3.75 10.09 -4.99
CA GLY A 72 -3.49 11.27 -5.82
C GLY A 72 -3.91 12.55 -5.09
N ALA A 73 -3.57 13.69 -5.66
CA ALA A 73 -3.87 15.01 -5.09
C ALA A 73 -5.37 15.22 -4.81
N ASP A 74 -6.24 14.74 -5.71
CA ASP A 74 -7.68 15.00 -5.65
C ASP A 74 -8.52 13.74 -5.35
N ALA A 75 -7.93 12.55 -5.38
CA ALA A 75 -8.67 11.30 -5.22
C ALA A 75 -7.79 10.15 -4.72
N ALA A 76 -8.39 9.29 -3.91
CA ALA A 76 -7.81 8.05 -3.39
C ALA A 76 -8.56 6.83 -3.95
N ALA A 77 -7.86 5.72 -4.10
CA ALA A 77 -8.50 4.44 -4.40
C ALA A 77 -7.77 3.28 -3.71
N ALA A 78 -8.49 2.21 -3.38
CA ALA A 78 -7.94 1.00 -2.81
C ALA A 78 -8.69 -0.24 -3.29
N VAL A 79 -8.01 -1.38 -3.30
CA VAL A 79 -8.61 -2.71 -3.44
C VAL A 79 -8.21 -3.51 -2.22
N VAL A 80 -9.21 -4.01 -1.50
CA VAL A 80 -8.98 -4.84 -0.32
C VAL A 80 -9.62 -6.21 -0.48
N GLU A 81 -9.04 -7.23 0.15
CA GLU A 81 -9.71 -8.50 0.39
C GLU A 81 -10.24 -8.49 1.83
N ARG A 82 -11.53 -8.75 1.96
CA ARG A 82 -12.22 -8.86 3.24
C ARG A 82 -12.81 -10.25 3.37
N LYS A 83 -12.67 -10.83 4.55
CA LYS A 83 -13.40 -12.05 4.91
C LYS A 83 -14.83 -11.66 5.30
N ASP A 84 -15.80 -12.19 4.58
CA ASP A 84 -17.22 -12.04 4.85
C ASP A 84 -17.83 -13.42 5.09
N ALA A 85 -18.14 -13.73 6.36
CA ALA A 85 -18.44 -15.08 6.83
C ALA A 85 -17.41 -16.13 6.34
N ASP A 86 -17.82 -17.07 5.50
CA ASP A 86 -16.96 -18.12 4.93
C ASP A 86 -16.37 -17.75 3.55
N GLN A 87 -16.74 -16.60 3.01
CA GLN A 87 -16.29 -16.13 1.70
C GLN A 87 -15.24 -15.04 1.82
N ARG A 88 -14.43 -14.92 0.76
CA ARG A 88 -13.50 -13.80 0.57
C ARG A 88 -14.04 -12.96 -0.56
N VAL A 89 -14.18 -11.68 -0.31
CA VAL A 89 -14.64 -10.72 -1.30
C VAL A 89 -13.57 -9.66 -1.52
N PHE A 90 -13.50 -9.16 -2.75
CA PHE A 90 -12.55 -8.12 -3.14
C PHE A 90 -13.30 -6.82 -3.35
N ILE A 91 -13.00 -5.80 -2.55
CA ILE A 91 -13.76 -4.55 -2.55
C ILE A 91 -12.86 -3.45 -3.10
N TYR A 92 -13.31 -2.82 -4.19
CA TYR A 92 -12.74 -1.57 -4.67
C TYR A 92 -13.38 -0.41 -3.91
N PHE A 93 -12.59 0.56 -3.49
CA PHE A 93 -12.98 1.86 -2.96
C PHE A 93 -12.33 2.91 -3.86
N GLY A 94 -13.06 3.91 -4.34
CA GLY A 94 -12.42 4.99 -5.10
C GLY A 94 -13.38 6.01 -5.70
N PRO A 95 -12.88 6.94 -6.53
CA PRO A 95 -13.70 8.00 -7.10
C PRO A 95 -14.81 7.44 -7.98
N ARG A 96 -15.85 8.27 -8.18
CA ARG A 96 -16.86 7.98 -9.19
C ARG A 96 -16.20 7.97 -10.55
N MET A 97 -16.28 6.84 -11.25
CA MET A 97 -16.03 6.81 -12.68
C MET A 97 -17.31 7.18 -13.41
N ASP A 98 -17.19 8.00 -14.46
CA ASP A 98 -18.29 8.29 -15.38
C ASP A 98 -18.74 7.02 -16.13
N ALA A 99 -17.83 6.05 -16.27
CA ALA A 99 -18.13 4.74 -16.83
C ALA A 99 -18.52 3.73 -15.72
N PRO A 100 -19.63 2.97 -15.88
CA PRO A 100 -19.95 1.86 -14.97
C PRO A 100 -18.80 0.83 -14.95
N PRO A 101 -18.74 -0.08 -13.94
CA PRO A 101 -17.88 -1.26 -14.00
C PRO A 101 -17.96 -1.91 -15.39
N ALA A 102 -16.84 -2.46 -15.88
CA ALA A 102 -16.75 -2.99 -17.25
C ALA A 102 -17.90 -3.95 -17.60
N ASP A 103 -18.43 -4.65 -16.59
CA ASP A 103 -19.64 -5.46 -16.68
C ASP A 103 -20.47 -5.36 -15.36
N PRO A 104 -21.80 -5.14 -15.42
CA PRO A 104 -22.72 -5.24 -14.28
C PRO A 104 -22.68 -6.57 -13.51
N TYR A 105 -22.21 -7.67 -14.12
CA TYR A 105 -22.06 -8.98 -13.48
C TYR A 105 -20.74 -9.15 -12.72
N GLU A 106 -19.78 -8.26 -12.90
CA GLU A 106 -18.45 -8.39 -12.29
C GLU A 106 -18.36 -7.73 -10.91
N GLY A 107 -19.16 -6.68 -10.66
CA GLY A 107 -19.07 -5.87 -9.45
C GLY A 107 -20.44 -5.46 -8.88
N THR A 108 -20.72 -5.83 -7.62
CA THR A 108 -21.93 -5.39 -6.90
C THR A 108 -21.66 -4.08 -6.17
N LEU A 109 -22.49 -3.05 -6.37
CA LEU A 109 -22.36 -1.78 -5.64
C LEU A 109 -22.57 -2.01 -4.13
N LEU A 110 -21.58 -1.64 -3.31
CA LEU A 110 -21.64 -1.72 -1.84
C LEU A 110 -22.12 -0.40 -1.23
N TYR A 111 -21.59 0.73 -1.69
CA TYR A 111 -22.01 2.06 -1.27
C TYR A 111 -21.74 3.09 -2.39
N ASP A 112 -22.54 4.17 -2.42
CA ASP A 112 -22.40 5.31 -3.33
C ASP A 112 -22.59 6.62 -2.57
N GLU A 113 -21.51 7.15 -2.03
CA GLU A 113 -21.49 8.39 -1.25
C GLU A 113 -20.83 9.52 -2.07
N PRO A 114 -21.03 10.80 -1.70
CA PRO A 114 -20.34 11.91 -2.35
C PRO A 114 -18.82 11.70 -2.33
N GLY A 115 -18.21 11.64 -3.52
CA GLY A 115 -16.76 11.50 -3.68
C GLY A 115 -16.21 10.07 -3.62
N VAL A 116 -17.00 9.06 -3.24
CA VAL A 116 -16.52 7.68 -3.15
C VAL A 116 -17.59 6.64 -3.51
N ARG A 117 -17.21 5.66 -4.33
CA ARG A 117 -17.98 4.45 -4.61
C ARG A 117 -17.22 3.21 -4.20
N ALA A 118 -17.94 2.17 -3.81
CA ALA A 118 -17.37 0.83 -3.70
C ALA A 118 -18.13 -0.23 -4.47
N TYR A 119 -17.35 -1.16 -5.00
CA TYR A 119 -17.82 -2.32 -5.74
C TYR A 119 -17.18 -3.58 -5.17
N ILE A 120 -18.01 -4.60 -4.96
CA ILE A 120 -17.59 -5.94 -4.51
C ILE A 120 -17.40 -6.84 -5.72
N PHE A 121 -16.25 -7.48 -5.82
CA PHE A 121 -15.91 -8.46 -6.84
C PHE A 121 -15.67 -9.82 -6.20
N ALA A 122 -16.09 -10.89 -6.88
CA ALA A 122 -15.81 -12.26 -6.48
C ALA A 122 -14.34 -12.66 -6.72
N GLN A 123 -13.67 -11.99 -7.68
CA GLN A 123 -12.29 -12.31 -8.07
C GLN A 123 -11.37 -11.11 -7.93
N ARG A 124 -10.19 -11.37 -7.35
CA ARG A 124 -9.12 -10.38 -7.18
C ARG A 124 -8.77 -9.65 -8.48
N VAL A 125 -8.65 -10.39 -9.58
CA VAL A 125 -8.18 -9.85 -10.86
C VAL A 125 -9.16 -8.81 -11.42
N HIS A 126 -10.46 -8.99 -11.24
CA HIS A 126 -11.47 -8.03 -11.67
C HIS A 126 -11.40 -6.73 -10.84
N ALA A 127 -11.25 -6.85 -9.52
CA ALA A 127 -11.09 -5.68 -8.67
C ALA A 127 -9.82 -4.87 -9.02
N ILE A 128 -8.70 -5.55 -9.30
CA ILE A 128 -7.45 -4.91 -9.72
C ILE A 128 -7.57 -4.27 -11.11
N ALA A 129 -8.22 -4.94 -12.07
CA ALA A 129 -8.45 -4.37 -13.39
C ALA A 129 -9.33 -3.11 -13.31
N HIS A 130 -10.39 -3.16 -12.50
CA HIS A 130 -11.25 -2.01 -12.22
C HIS A 130 -10.46 -0.85 -11.59
N PHE A 131 -9.61 -1.16 -10.61
CA PHE A 131 -8.73 -0.18 -9.96
C PHE A 131 -7.76 0.48 -10.96
N LEU A 132 -7.07 -0.30 -11.79
CA LEU A 132 -6.13 0.23 -12.77
C LEU A 132 -6.83 1.10 -13.81
N ARG A 133 -8.03 0.69 -14.25
CA ARG A 133 -8.87 1.51 -15.13
C ARG A 133 -9.26 2.84 -14.49
N ALA A 134 -9.59 2.84 -13.20
CA ALA A 134 -10.00 4.05 -12.49
C ALA A 134 -8.85 5.01 -12.16
N THR A 135 -7.64 4.47 -12.00
CA THR A 135 -6.48 5.21 -11.46
C THR A 135 -5.40 5.51 -12.49
N HIS A 136 -5.43 4.81 -13.62
CA HIS A 136 -4.37 4.78 -14.63
C HIS A 136 -3.00 4.28 -14.10
N GLY A 137 -2.96 3.72 -12.88
CA GLY A 137 -1.76 3.17 -12.26
C GLY A 137 -0.74 4.18 -11.74
N LEU A 138 -0.87 5.48 -12.06
CA LEU A 138 0.07 6.51 -11.61
C LEU A 138 0.01 6.68 -10.09
N GLY A 139 1.14 6.52 -9.42
CA GLY A 139 1.24 6.58 -7.96
C GLY A 139 0.57 5.42 -7.23
N ALA A 140 0.19 4.36 -7.96
CA ALA A 140 -0.42 3.19 -7.39
C ALA A 140 0.64 2.21 -6.87
N VAL A 141 0.29 1.47 -5.83
CA VAL A 141 1.00 0.26 -5.39
C VAL A 141 0.09 -0.94 -5.48
N ILE A 142 0.66 -2.09 -5.83
CA ILE A 142 -0.06 -3.35 -5.99
C ILE A 142 0.66 -4.44 -5.22
N SER A 143 -0.11 -5.28 -4.54
CA SER A 143 0.41 -6.48 -3.90
C SER A 143 0.73 -7.53 -4.94
N MET A 144 2.01 -7.79 -5.18
CA MET A 144 2.48 -8.78 -6.16
C MET A 144 3.68 -9.55 -5.61
N LEU A 145 3.99 -10.69 -6.23
CA LEU A 145 5.16 -11.53 -5.95
C LEU A 145 5.25 -12.11 -4.51
N GLY A 146 4.26 -11.87 -3.66
CA GLY A 146 4.11 -12.47 -2.33
C GLY A 146 3.01 -13.54 -2.31
N ARG A 147 3.06 -14.45 -1.33
CA ARG A 147 2.02 -15.48 -1.13
C ARG A 147 0.67 -14.92 -0.72
N ARG A 148 0.66 -13.76 -0.06
CA ARG A 148 -0.54 -13.04 0.40
C ARG A 148 -0.30 -11.53 0.36
N ALA A 149 -1.39 -10.77 0.31
CA ALA A 149 -1.36 -9.33 0.48
C ALA A 149 -1.11 -8.92 1.95
N PRO A 150 -0.53 -7.74 2.19
CA PRO A 150 -0.30 -7.25 3.55
C PRO A 150 -1.60 -6.86 4.24
N GLU A 151 -1.71 -7.21 5.52
CA GLU A 151 -2.82 -6.83 6.40
C GLU A 151 -2.71 -5.35 6.79
N LEU A 152 -3.83 -4.63 6.77
CA LEU A 152 -3.88 -3.19 7.05
C LEU A 152 -3.33 -2.84 8.43
N ARG A 153 -3.56 -3.68 9.44
CA ARG A 153 -2.97 -3.50 10.78
C ARG A 153 -1.44 -3.45 10.78
N HIS A 154 -0.79 -4.25 9.94
CA HIS A 154 0.67 -4.29 9.86
C HIS A 154 1.19 -3.08 9.09
N ILE A 155 0.53 -2.72 8.00
CA ILE A 155 0.85 -1.50 7.24
C ILE A 155 0.77 -0.29 8.17
N ARG A 156 -0.37 -0.08 8.85
CA ARG A 156 -0.58 1.05 9.75
C ARG A 156 0.47 1.11 10.86
N ARG A 157 0.65 0.01 11.60
CA ARG A 157 1.61 -0.07 12.70
C ARG A 157 3.01 0.31 12.25
N TRP A 158 3.46 -0.25 11.13
CA TRP A 158 4.84 -0.09 10.70
C TRP A 158 5.09 1.24 10.00
N LEU A 159 4.13 1.77 9.23
CA LEU A 159 4.24 3.12 8.68
C LEU A 159 4.33 4.18 9.79
N GLN A 160 3.55 4.04 10.86
CA GLN A 160 3.71 4.90 12.04
C GLN A 160 5.14 4.84 12.59
N ALA A 161 5.73 3.65 12.70
CA ALA A 161 7.11 3.49 13.16
C ALA A 161 8.14 4.05 12.16
N VAL A 162 7.89 3.94 10.85
CA VAL A 162 8.75 4.52 9.79
C VAL A 162 8.77 6.05 9.88
N PHE A 163 7.63 6.68 10.17
CA PHE A 163 7.49 8.14 10.25
C PHE A 163 7.62 8.72 11.67
N ALA A 164 7.86 7.90 12.69
CA ALA A 164 7.93 8.35 14.09
C ALA A 164 9.15 9.23 14.40
N GLU A 165 10.29 8.97 13.77
CA GLU A 165 11.42 9.91 13.82
C GLU A 165 11.27 10.91 12.68
N PRO A 166 11.60 12.19 12.90
CA PRO A 166 11.55 13.18 11.84
C PRO A 166 12.38 12.67 10.67
N ALA A 167 11.71 12.38 9.56
CA ALA A 167 12.36 12.41 8.27
C ALA A 167 13.07 13.76 8.22
N GLY A 168 14.41 13.77 8.20
CA GLY A 168 15.13 15.01 7.92
C GLY A 168 14.51 15.62 6.65
N GLU A 169 14.60 16.93 6.49
CA GLU A 169 14.02 17.65 5.34
C GLU A 169 14.45 17.09 3.97
N THR A 170 15.38 16.13 3.93
CA THR A 170 15.99 15.46 2.79
C THR A 170 15.39 14.08 2.44
N THR A 171 14.57 13.43 3.28
CA THR A 171 14.12 12.04 3.03
C THR A 171 12.87 11.98 2.12
N SER A 172 12.89 11.09 1.12
CA SER A 172 11.74 10.84 0.25
C SER A 172 10.63 10.07 0.98
N THR A 173 9.37 10.37 0.65
CA THR A 173 8.20 9.60 1.10
C THR A 173 7.59 8.74 -0.02
N GLN A 174 8.17 8.80 -1.23
CA GLN A 174 7.69 8.07 -2.40
C GLN A 174 8.18 6.61 -2.34
N MET A 175 7.31 5.71 -1.92
CA MET A 175 7.63 4.29 -1.83
C MET A 175 7.68 3.67 -3.23
N LEU A 176 8.81 3.06 -3.55
CA LEU A 176 8.98 2.15 -4.67
C LEU A 176 8.51 0.74 -4.31
N ALA A 177 8.85 0.26 -3.10
CA ALA A 177 8.48 -1.07 -2.64
C ALA A 177 8.42 -1.13 -1.12
N GLY A 178 7.50 -1.93 -0.56
CA GLY A 178 7.37 -2.10 0.88
C GLY A 178 6.93 -3.52 1.23
N TRP A 179 7.56 -4.14 2.23
CA TRP A 179 7.09 -5.40 2.80
C TRP A 179 6.59 -5.19 4.23
N PHE A 180 5.53 -5.89 4.62
CA PHE A 180 4.85 -5.70 5.90
C PHE A 180 4.51 -7.04 6.52
N ALA A 181 5.20 -7.38 7.60
CA ALA A 181 5.03 -8.62 8.36
C ALA A 181 4.67 -8.33 9.82
N THR A 182 4.36 -9.37 10.58
CA THR A 182 4.04 -9.24 12.01
C THR A 182 5.23 -8.71 12.82
N SER A 183 6.44 -9.13 12.46
CA SER A 183 7.68 -8.85 13.18
C SER A 183 8.46 -7.64 12.64
N GLY A 184 8.12 -7.11 11.47
CA GLY A 184 8.84 -5.97 10.90
C GLY A 184 8.28 -5.47 9.58
N THR A 185 8.94 -4.45 9.05
CA THR A 185 8.75 -3.88 7.73
C THR A 185 10.07 -3.49 7.10
N GLY A 186 10.09 -3.40 5.78
CA GLY A 186 11.14 -2.71 5.05
C GLY A 186 10.53 -1.94 3.90
N VAL A 187 10.93 -0.69 3.76
CA VAL A 187 10.41 0.24 2.76
C VAL A 187 11.56 0.81 1.96
N LEU A 188 11.49 0.64 0.64
CA LEU A 188 12.39 1.23 -0.34
C LEU A 188 11.73 2.47 -0.93
N PHE A 189 12.41 3.61 -0.83
CA PHE A 189 11.97 4.90 -1.32
C PHE A 189 12.72 5.30 -2.59
N LEU A 190 12.00 5.96 -3.50
CA LEU A 190 12.60 6.65 -4.65
C LEU A 190 13.44 7.85 -4.20
N PRO A 191 14.49 8.21 -4.95
CA PRO A 191 15.19 9.47 -4.78
C PRO A 191 14.24 10.67 -4.92
N ARG A 192 14.52 11.79 -4.23
CA ARG A 192 13.77 13.04 -4.45
C ARG A 192 14.19 13.76 -5.73
N GLN A 193 15.43 13.53 -6.16
CA GLN A 193 16.02 14.08 -7.37
C GLN A 193 16.75 12.96 -8.12
N PRO A 194 16.85 13.01 -9.46
CA PRO A 194 17.41 11.92 -10.27
C PRO A 194 18.81 11.45 -9.86
N ASP A 195 19.65 12.36 -9.34
CA ASP A 195 21.05 12.07 -8.97
C ASP A 195 21.24 11.76 -7.47
N GLN A 196 20.15 11.54 -6.74
CA GLN A 196 20.20 11.15 -5.32
C GLN A 196 20.06 9.63 -5.17
N PRO A 197 20.63 9.05 -4.10
CA PRO A 197 20.51 7.61 -3.88
C PRO A 197 19.10 7.21 -3.45
N TYR A 198 18.72 5.99 -3.78
CA TYR A 198 17.57 5.29 -3.20
C TYR A 198 17.83 5.06 -1.72
N THR A 199 16.76 5.09 -0.91
CA THR A 199 16.85 4.85 0.53
C THR A 199 15.99 3.65 0.93
N TYR A 200 16.60 2.65 1.56
CA TYR A 200 15.91 1.54 2.18
C TYR A 200 15.89 1.72 3.70
N CYS A 201 14.71 1.66 4.31
CA CYS A 201 14.49 1.71 5.75
C CYS A 201 13.87 0.41 6.22
N GLU A 202 14.48 -0.26 7.18
CA GLU A 202 13.98 -1.49 7.79
C GLU A 202 13.75 -1.29 9.28
N ILE A 203 12.58 -1.71 9.77
CA ILE A 203 12.22 -1.64 11.18
C ILE A 203 11.68 -3.00 11.61
N GLY A 204 12.19 -3.53 12.71
CA GLY A 204 11.77 -4.83 13.23
C GLY A 204 11.67 -4.83 14.74
N VAL A 205 10.93 -5.80 15.29
CA VAL A 205 10.96 -6.11 16.71
C VAL A 205 12.34 -6.69 17.05
N ASP A 206 12.96 -6.21 18.12
CA ASP A 206 14.20 -6.79 18.62
C ASP A 206 13.92 -8.20 19.17
N ILE A 207 14.70 -9.18 18.72
CA ILE A 207 14.63 -10.58 19.16
C ILE A 207 15.83 -10.88 20.04
#